data_AF-A0AAJ0H563-F1
#
_entry.id   AF-A0AAJ0H563-F1
#
_cell.length_a   1.000
_cell.length_b   1.000
_cell.length_c   1.000
_cell.angle_alpha   90.00
_cell.angle_beta   90.00
_cell.angle_gamma   90.00
#
_symmetry.space_group_name_H-M   'P 1'
#
loop_
_entity.id
_entity.type
_entity.pdbx_description
1 polymer ?
#
loop_
_entity_poly.entity_id
_entity_poly.type
_entity_poly.pdbx_seq_one_letter_code
_entity_poly.pdbx_strand_id
1 'polypeptide(L)'
;MEGPLFLVIGAGLRGTAYASAVRREGLLAIIAAVAEPIRSTRISFGKNYVWEGGAPREYQTFDSWQHFFYYERNRREAEAAGEKVYAGIYGIIVCTQDHAHKEILQAFGPLKLHTFLTGHALRYSPHNMLLRRLLLEDRAIGEVISVEHTEPESVAAPSLLCMSCHDIDFILWLLCCRIDFGESAHMPSLVSSAGNQSLFTKHRKLAKLYVEKLYGKRERDWPICFVVPVIEDITATSGTDHGRAVLTEWYGRCACESDNDVLDDQIVTLTWDDDSRAVSGEEFPGRGPKTVVFYMASFTEAQSKRQGKISGTHREIQYDSDEIRVYTFDKFRDPEAAKVFTPPKAGGGHDGGDGGLMNGFSQAVDAVINGKLNVEQAQAKHVGCTLKEAFMSHAMVFAAEEARLGRKIIDWMIGGRSWRNGSLPSELGGRF
;
A
#
# COMPACT_ATOMS: atom_id res chain seq x y z
N MET A 1 23.33 -19.17 -7.27
CA MET A 1 23.38 -17.71 -7.42
C MET A 1 22.69 -17.14 -6.21
N GLU A 2 23.37 -16.27 -5.46
CA GLU A 2 22.74 -15.47 -4.42
C GLU A 2 21.74 -14.52 -5.09
N GLY A 3 20.59 -14.28 -4.46
CA GLY A 3 19.55 -13.45 -5.06
C GLY A 3 19.82 -11.94 -4.91
N PRO A 4 18.92 -11.08 -5.41
CA PRO A 4 19.16 -9.65 -5.49
C PRO A 4 19.34 -9.00 -4.10
N LEU A 5 20.43 -8.26 -3.95
CA LEU A 5 20.76 -7.41 -2.80
C LEU A 5 19.97 -6.11 -2.81
N PHE A 6 19.28 -5.81 -1.70
CA PHE A 6 18.47 -4.60 -1.53
C PHE A 6 18.93 -3.75 -0.34
N LEU A 7 18.80 -2.44 -0.50
CA LEU A 7 18.83 -1.47 0.61
C LEU A 7 17.40 -1.17 1.06
N VAL A 8 17.15 -1.19 2.36
CA VAL A 8 15.91 -0.65 2.94
C VAL A 8 16.17 0.78 3.42
N ILE A 9 15.41 1.73 2.87
CA ILE A 9 15.41 3.14 3.28
C ILE A 9 14.18 3.40 4.14
N GLY A 10 14.38 3.63 5.44
CA GLY A 10 13.31 3.69 6.44
C GLY A 10 13.04 2.31 7.04
N ALA A 11 13.52 2.09 8.26
CA ALA A 11 13.46 0.82 8.97
C ALA A 11 12.36 0.77 10.04
N GLY A 12 11.36 1.64 9.92
CA GLY A 12 10.14 1.61 10.73
C GLY A 12 9.26 0.38 10.43
N LEU A 13 7.97 0.48 10.75
CA LEU A 13 7.03 -0.63 10.64
C LEU A 13 6.94 -1.23 9.22
N ARG A 14 6.83 -0.40 8.18
CA ARG A 14 6.72 -0.88 6.78
C ARG A 14 8.03 -1.53 6.30
N GLY A 15 9.18 -0.89 6.54
CA GLY A 15 10.47 -1.48 6.19
C GLY A 15 10.70 -2.82 6.90
N THR A 16 10.35 -2.89 8.18
CA THR A 16 10.38 -4.13 8.98
C THR A 16 9.43 -5.18 8.44
N ALA A 17 8.21 -4.81 8.03
CA ALA A 17 7.22 -5.73 7.47
C ALA A 17 7.75 -6.40 6.19
N TYR A 18 8.34 -5.63 5.27
CA TYR A 18 8.91 -6.17 4.03
C TYR A 18 10.15 -7.03 4.28
N ALA A 19 11.08 -6.58 5.13
CA ALA A 19 12.26 -7.38 5.49
C ALA A 19 11.90 -8.68 6.21
N SER A 20 10.89 -8.62 7.10
CA SER A 20 10.32 -9.78 7.77
C SER A 20 9.68 -10.74 6.77
N ALA A 21 8.95 -10.24 5.76
CA ALA A 21 8.37 -11.08 4.73
C ALA A 21 9.44 -11.81 3.90
N VAL A 22 10.49 -11.10 3.47
CA VAL A 22 11.65 -11.69 2.78
C VAL A 22 12.24 -12.87 3.55
N ARG A 23 12.49 -12.68 4.86
CA ARG A 23 13.08 -13.72 5.72
C ARG A 23 12.11 -14.86 6.02
N ARG A 24 10.87 -14.53 6.41
CA ARG A 24 9.85 -15.51 6.84
C ARG A 24 9.46 -16.46 5.71
N GLU A 25 9.36 -15.94 4.49
CA GLU A 25 8.90 -16.69 3.33
C GLU A 25 10.05 -17.28 2.50
N GLY A 26 11.30 -17.02 2.90
CA GLY A 26 12.49 -17.54 2.20
C GLY A 26 12.57 -17.02 0.76
N LEU A 27 12.24 -15.74 0.55
CA LEU A 27 12.23 -15.14 -0.78
C LEU A 27 13.65 -15.04 -1.35
N LEU A 28 13.74 -14.89 -2.67
CA LEU A 28 15.03 -14.73 -3.37
C LEU A 28 15.79 -13.46 -2.93
N ALA A 29 15.11 -12.44 -2.38
CA ALA A 29 15.73 -11.19 -1.96
C ALA A 29 16.67 -11.34 -0.76
N ILE A 30 17.71 -10.49 -0.72
CA ILE A 30 18.60 -10.33 0.43
C ILE A 30 18.58 -8.87 0.87
N ILE A 31 18.29 -8.62 2.15
CA ILE A 31 18.39 -7.27 2.72
C ILE A 31 19.85 -7.02 3.11
N ALA A 32 20.57 -6.32 2.23
CA ALA A 32 22.02 -6.16 2.33
C ALA A 32 22.46 -4.96 3.18
N ALA A 33 21.61 -3.92 3.25
CA ALA A 33 21.90 -2.69 3.97
C ALA A 33 20.63 -2.02 4.49
N VAL A 34 20.80 -1.12 5.47
CA VAL A 34 19.73 -0.28 6.02
C VAL A 34 20.17 1.19 6.09
N ALA A 35 19.30 2.10 5.65
CA ALA A 35 19.42 3.53 5.84
C ALA A 35 18.26 4.05 6.72
N GLU A 36 18.57 4.45 7.95
CA GLU A 36 17.57 4.84 8.96
C GLU A 36 18.16 5.88 9.92
N PRO A 37 17.59 7.08 10.07
CA PRO A 37 18.11 8.10 10.99
C PRO A 37 18.04 7.70 12.47
N ILE A 38 16.99 7.01 12.90
CA ILE A 38 16.77 6.67 14.31
C ILE A 38 17.71 5.53 14.71
N ARG A 39 18.56 5.75 15.71
CA ARG A 39 19.66 4.85 16.03
C ARG A 39 19.16 3.52 16.56
N SER A 40 18.21 3.53 17.50
CA SER A 40 17.60 2.30 18.03
C SER A 40 16.96 1.46 16.93
N THR A 41 16.17 2.10 16.07
CA THR A 41 15.49 1.46 14.93
C THR A 41 16.49 0.85 13.96
N ARG A 42 17.52 1.61 13.55
CA ARG A 42 18.60 1.13 12.67
C ARG A 42 19.32 -0.08 13.25
N ILE A 43 19.65 -0.06 14.54
CA ILE A 43 20.34 -1.16 15.22
C ILE A 43 19.44 -2.39 15.33
N SER A 44 18.18 -2.21 15.72
CA SER A 44 17.21 -3.30 15.84
C SER A 44 17.00 -3.99 14.49
N PHE A 45 16.74 -3.20 13.45
CA PHE A 45 16.54 -3.70 12.09
C PHE A 45 17.79 -4.42 11.57
N GLY A 46 18.96 -3.81 11.70
CA GLY A 46 20.22 -4.39 11.23
C GLY A 46 20.53 -5.74 11.87
N LYS A 47 20.34 -5.88 13.18
CA LYS A 47 20.50 -7.17 13.89
C LYS A 47 19.54 -8.24 13.39
N ASN A 48 18.30 -7.87 13.09
CA ASN A 48 17.26 -8.81 12.73
C ASN A 48 17.30 -9.25 11.26
N TYR A 49 17.80 -8.40 10.36
CA TYR A 49 17.65 -8.61 8.92
C TYR A 49 18.93 -8.47 8.09
N VAL A 50 20.02 -7.90 8.62
CA VAL A 50 21.20 -7.53 7.81
C VAL A 50 22.52 -8.13 8.31
N TRP A 51 22.78 -8.11 9.62
CA TRP A 51 24.13 -8.35 10.16
C TRP A 51 24.43 -9.79 10.56
N GLU A 52 23.46 -10.71 10.41
CA GLU A 52 23.63 -12.15 10.69
C GLU A 52 24.23 -12.47 12.08
N GLY A 53 23.94 -11.62 13.08
CA GLY A 53 24.47 -11.76 14.44
C GLY A 53 25.88 -11.17 14.67
N GLY A 54 26.51 -10.61 13.64
CA GLY A 54 27.79 -9.91 13.73
C GLY A 54 27.68 -8.40 13.96
N ALA A 55 28.84 -7.73 14.06
CA ALA A 55 28.92 -6.27 14.02
C ALA A 55 28.67 -5.75 12.59
N PRO A 56 28.00 -4.61 12.42
CA PRO A 56 27.77 -4.03 11.09
C PRO A 56 29.09 -3.74 10.39
N ARG A 57 29.19 -4.15 9.12
CA ARG A 57 30.24 -3.67 8.22
C ARG A 57 29.87 -2.29 7.68
N GLU A 58 30.85 -1.54 7.19
CA GLU A 58 30.67 -0.17 6.68
C GLU A 58 29.62 -0.07 5.56
N TYR A 59 29.46 -1.13 4.77
CA TYR A 59 28.52 -1.18 3.64
C TYR A 59 27.09 -1.60 4.04
N GLN A 60 26.83 -1.87 5.32
CA GLN A 60 25.56 -2.46 5.79
C GLN A 60 24.68 -1.53 6.62
N THR A 61 25.17 -0.36 7.04
CA THR A 61 24.44 0.53 7.95
C THR A 61 24.72 2.00 7.69
N PHE A 62 23.65 2.77 7.52
CA PHE A 62 23.72 4.19 7.17
C PHE A 62 22.70 4.96 8.00
N ASP A 63 23.11 6.09 8.55
CA ASP A 63 22.25 6.98 9.35
C ASP A 63 21.32 7.86 8.49
N SER A 64 21.44 7.80 7.17
CA SER A 64 20.58 8.51 6.24
C SER A 64 20.67 7.87 4.86
N TRP A 65 19.67 8.12 4.01
CA TRP A 65 19.74 7.68 2.62
C TRP A 65 20.79 8.46 1.84
N GLN A 66 21.06 9.72 2.22
CA GLN A 66 22.13 10.54 1.64
C GLN A 66 23.50 9.91 1.91
N HIS A 67 23.74 9.44 3.14
CA HIS A 67 24.96 8.74 3.49
C HIS A 67 25.16 7.49 2.63
N PHE A 68 24.13 6.66 2.47
CA PHE A 68 24.20 5.53 1.52
C PHE A 68 24.48 6.02 0.09
N PHE A 69 23.80 7.06 -0.37
CA PHE A 69 23.94 7.57 -1.73
C PHE A 69 25.40 8.00 -2.03
N TYR A 70 26.04 8.72 -1.10
CA TYR A 70 27.45 9.08 -1.23
C TYR A 70 28.36 7.84 -1.21
N TYR A 71 28.10 6.89 -0.32
CA TYR A 71 28.84 5.63 -0.26
C TYR A 71 28.76 4.87 -1.60
N GLU A 72 27.56 4.67 -2.15
CA GLU A 72 27.35 3.91 -3.38
C GLU A 72 27.94 4.61 -4.61
N ARG A 73 27.94 5.95 -4.65
CA ARG A 73 28.64 6.71 -5.69
C ARG A 73 30.14 6.47 -5.65
N ASN A 74 30.76 6.65 -4.48
CA ASN A 74 32.19 6.44 -4.31
C ASN A 74 32.58 4.98 -4.61
N ARG A 75 31.74 4.01 -4.19
CA ARG A 75 31.93 2.59 -4.50
C ARG A 75 31.94 2.33 -6.01
N ARG A 76 31.00 2.91 -6.76
CA ARG A 76 30.94 2.76 -8.23
C ARG A 76 32.11 3.41 -8.94
N GLU A 77 32.56 4.57 -8.46
CA GLU A 77 33.75 5.25 -8.98
C GLU A 77 35.02 4.41 -8.75
N ALA A 78 35.18 3.85 -7.55
CA ALA A 78 36.27 2.94 -7.21
C ALA A 78 36.21 1.63 -8.04
N GLU A 79 35.01 1.06 -8.21
CA GLU A 79 34.78 -0.12 -9.07
C GLU A 79 35.19 0.15 -10.53
N ALA A 80 34.81 1.31 -11.07
CA ALA A 80 35.19 1.74 -12.42
C ALA A 80 36.70 2.00 -12.55
N ALA A 81 37.37 2.39 -11.46
CA ALA A 81 38.82 2.53 -11.39
C ALA A 81 39.56 1.18 -11.23
N GLY A 82 38.84 0.06 -11.11
CA GLY A 82 39.40 -1.28 -10.94
C GLY A 82 39.80 -1.60 -9.50
N GLU A 83 39.37 -0.81 -8.53
CA GLU A 83 39.58 -1.09 -7.11
C GLU A 83 38.70 -2.25 -6.63
N LYS A 84 39.19 -2.98 -5.63
CA LYS A 84 38.44 -4.06 -5.01
C LYS A 84 37.39 -3.49 -4.06
N VAL A 85 36.13 -3.54 -4.47
CA VAL A 85 34.97 -3.06 -3.68
C VAL A 85 34.07 -4.20 -3.22
N TYR A 86 33.20 -3.92 -2.25
CA TYR A 86 32.09 -4.82 -1.91
C TYR A 86 31.03 -4.85 -3.01
N ALA A 87 30.22 -5.91 -3.02
CA ALA A 87 29.09 -6.03 -3.95
C ALA A 87 28.11 -4.87 -3.73
N GLY A 88 27.70 -4.23 -4.85
CA GLY A 88 26.66 -3.21 -4.84
C GLY A 88 25.26 -3.82 -4.67
N ILE A 89 24.27 -2.95 -4.46
CA ILE A 89 22.86 -3.33 -4.45
C ILE A 89 22.27 -3.34 -5.86
N TYR A 90 21.20 -4.10 -6.06
CA TYR A 90 20.40 -4.09 -7.29
C TYR A 90 19.15 -3.22 -7.19
N GLY A 91 18.67 -2.97 -5.97
CA GLY A 91 17.50 -2.13 -5.76
C GLY A 91 17.38 -1.53 -4.38
N ILE A 92 16.43 -0.60 -4.26
CA ILE A 92 16.06 0.08 -3.01
C ILE A 92 14.60 -0.20 -2.68
N ILE A 93 14.31 -0.33 -1.39
CA ILE A 93 12.97 -0.43 -0.83
C ILE A 93 12.74 0.84 -0.02
N VAL A 94 11.92 1.74 -0.56
CA VAL A 94 11.63 3.05 0.03
C VAL A 94 10.43 2.91 0.96
N CYS A 95 10.67 3.12 2.24
CA CYS A 95 9.70 3.03 3.34
C CYS A 95 9.73 4.29 4.20
N THR A 96 10.02 5.44 3.58
CA THR A 96 9.97 6.77 4.20
C THR A 96 8.58 7.38 4.05
N GLN A 97 8.36 8.51 4.71
CA GLN A 97 7.17 9.33 4.47
C GLN A 97 7.15 9.90 3.05
N ASP A 98 5.95 10.14 2.53
CA ASP A 98 5.70 10.53 1.13
C ASP A 98 6.46 11.78 0.69
N HIS A 99 6.64 12.75 1.58
CA HIS A 99 7.35 13.99 1.29
C HIS A 99 8.82 13.76 0.86
N ALA A 100 9.44 12.67 1.31
CA ALA A 100 10.83 12.33 0.99
C ALA A 100 10.98 11.50 -0.30
N HIS A 101 9.89 10.89 -0.80
CA HIS A 101 9.95 9.99 -1.96
C HIS A 101 10.51 10.69 -3.20
N LYS A 102 10.04 11.90 -3.50
CA LYS A 102 10.49 12.65 -4.67
C LYS A 102 12.01 12.85 -4.68
N GLU A 103 12.56 13.31 -3.55
CA GLU A 103 13.99 13.59 -3.43
C GLU A 103 14.82 12.31 -3.58
N ILE A 104 14.40 11.21 -2.94
CA ILE A 104 15.05 9.90 -3.04
C ILE A 104 15.05 9.41 -4.48
N LEU A 105 13.91 9.47 -5.19
CA LEU A 105 13.83 9.01 -6.58
C LEU A 105 14.72 9.83 -7.51
N GLN A 106 14.76 11.16 -7.32
CA GLN A 106 15.63 12.04 -8.10
C GLN A 106 17.11 11.75 -7.84
N ALA A 107 17.50 11.48 -6.59
CA ALA A 107 18.87 11.15 -6.23
C ALA A 107 19.30 9.78 -6.79
N PHE A 108 18.47 8.74 -6.62
CA PHE A 108 18.83 7.37 -6.98
C PHE A 108 18.57 7.02 -8.46
N GLY A 109 17.74 7.78 -9.17
CA GLY A 109 17.45 7.57 -10.60
C GLY A 109 18.69 7.41 -11.49
N PRO A 110 19.70 8.29 -11.40
CA PRO A 110 20.96 8.16 -12.14
C PRO A 110 21.74 6.86 -11.86
N LEU A 111 21.55 6.24 -10.68
CA LEU A 111 22.19 4.97 -10.32
C LEU A 111 21.54 3.75 -10.99
N LYS A 112 20.36 3.92 -11.63
CA LYS A 112 19.63 2.88 -12.35
C LYS A 112 19.33 1.65 -11.47
N LEU A 113 18.95 1.90 -10.22
CA LEU A 113 18.57 0.86 -9.26
C LEU A 113 17.08 0.56 -9.38
N HIS A 114 16.71 -0.71 -9.23
CA HIS A 114 15.30 -1.11 -9.18
C HIS A 114 14.66 -0.56 -7.91
N THR A 115 13.54 0.15 -8.05
CA THR A 115 12.96 0.89 -6.93
C THR A 115 11.59 0.36 -6.55
N PHE A 116 11.47 -0.08 -5.30
CA PHE A 116 10.20 -0.37 -4.66
C PHE A 116 9.73 0.87 -3.90
N LEU A 117 8.56 1.40 -4.26
CA LEU A 117 8.02 2.64 -3.70
C LEU A 117 6.58 2.51 -3.22
N THR A 118 5.69 2.00 -4.08
CA THR A 118 4.26 1.95 -3.78
C THR A 118 3.81 0.55 -3.40
N GLY A 119 3.37 0.39 -2.15
CA GLY A 119 3.09 -0.90 -1.53
C GLY A 119 1.63 -1.34 -1.56
N HIS A 120 1.01 -1.57 -2.71
CA HIS A 120 -0.39 -2.05 -2.80
C HIS A 120 -0.53 -3.54 -2.43
N ALA A 121 -0.26 -3.86 -1.17
CA ALA A 121 -0.21 -5.23 -0.64
C ALA A 121 -1.54 -5.99 -0.80
N LEU A 122 -2.68 -5.29 -0.77
CA LEU A 122 -4.00 -5.92 -0.90
C LEU A 122 -4.19 -6.70 -2.21
N ARG A 123 -3.44 -6.39 -3.27
CA ARG A 123 -3.53 -7.15 -4.54
C ARG A 123 -3.01 -8.58 -4.42
N TYR A 124 -2.17 -8.87 -3.42
CA TYR A 124 -1.40 -10.10 -3.35
C TYR A 124 -1.84 -11.01 -2.20
N SER A 125 -2.87 -10.64 -1.42
CA SER A 125 -3.42 -11.56 -0.43
C SER A 125 -4.09 -12.73 -1.16
N PRO A 126 -3.93 -13.98 -0.69
CA PRO A 126 -4.58 -15.14 -1.31
C PRO A 126 -6.10 -14.96 -1.46
N HIS A 127 -6.71 -14.28 -0.49
CA HIS A 127 -8.12 -13.92 -0.51
C HIS A 127 -8.47 -13.04 -1.71
N ASN A 128 -7.79 -11.91 -1.86
CA ASN A 128 -8.10 -10.93 -2.91
C ASN A 128 -7.71 -11.44 -4.31
N MET A 129 -6.68 -12.26 -4.41
CA MET A 129 -6.34 -12.97 -5.65
C MET A 129 -7.47 -13.95 -6.05
N LEU A 130 -8.03 -14.70 -5.11
CA LEU A 130 -9.17 -15.58 -5.39
C LEU A 130 -10.42 -14.78 -5.81
N LEU A 131 -10.73 -13.70 -5.10
CA LEU A 131 -11.86 -12.83 -5.44
C LEU A 131 -11.70 -12.27 -6.87
N ARG A 132 -10.51 -11.80 -7.22
CA ARG A 132 -10.20 -11.35 -8.58
C ARG A 132 -10.40 -12.46 -9.60
N ARG A 133 -9.84 -13.65 -9.37
CA ARG A 133 -10.00 -14.79 -10.28
C ARG A 133 -11.47 -15.13 -10.50
N LEU A 134 -12.27 -15.18 -9.43
CA LEU A 134 -13.71 -15.47 -9.50
C LEU A 134 -14.45 -14.46 -10.39
N LEU A 135 -14.09 -13.17 -10.29
CA LEU A 135 -14.72 -12.13 -11.08
C LEU A 135 -14.26 -12.11 -12.54
N LEU A 136 -12.96 -12.30 -12.77
CA LEU A 136 -12.33 -11.99 -14.06
C LEU A 136 -12.13 -13.21 -14.95
N GLU A 137 -11.64 -14.30 -14.37
CA GLU A 137 -11.31 -15.52 -15.11
C GLU A 137 -12.50 -16.48 -15.12
N ASP A 138 -13.03 -16.80 -13.94
CA ASP A 138 -14.13 -17.75 -13.81
C ASP A 138 -15.48 -17.13 -14.19
N ARG A 139 -15.55 -15.79 -14.29
CA ARG A 139 -16.76 -14.98 -14.53
C ARG A 139 -17.94 -15.46 -13.69
N ALA A 140 -17.67 -15.73 -12.40
CA ALA A 140 -18.58 -16.41 -11.49
C ALA A 140 -19.93 -15.70 -11.29
N ILE A 141 -20.03 -14.42 -11.66
CA ILE A 141 -21.26 -13.61 -11.63
C ILE A 141 -21.62 -12.92 -12.95
N GLY A 142 -20.89 -13.22 -14.03
CA GLY A 142 -20.99 -12.51 -15.31
C GLY A 142 -20.47 -11.08 -15.21
N GLU A 143 -21.14 -10.14 -15.87
CA GLU A 143 -20.73 -8.72 -15.80
C GLU A 143 -21.05 -8.13 -14.43
N VAL A 144 -20.09 -7.37 -13.89
CA VAL A 144 -20.23 -6.64 -12.62
C VAL A 144 -21.16 -5.44 -12.84
N ILE A 145 -22.20 -5.33 -12.02
CA ILE A 145 -23.18 -4.25 -12.06
C ILE A 145 -22.90 -3.25 -10.94
N SER A 146 -22.69 -3.74 -9.72
CA SER A 146 -22.41 -2.88 -8.57
C SER A 146 -21.50 -3.52 -7.55
N VAL A 147 -20.75 -2.68 -6.83
CA VAL A 147 -19.90 -3.08 -5.71
C VAL A 147 -20.19 -2.21 -4.51
N GLU A 148 -20.38 -2.85 -3.37
CA GLU A 148 -20.35 -2.23 -2.05
C GLU A 148 -19.09 -2.75 -1.36
N HIS A 149 -18.20 -1.85 -0.97
CA HIS A 149 -16.96 -2.21 -0.27
C HIS A 149 -16.83 -1.37 0.99
N THR A 150 -16.57 -2.00 2.12
CA THR A 150 -16.46 -1.34 3.41
C THR A 150 -15.10 -1.64 4.03
N GLU A 151 -14.40 -0.57 4.41
CA GLU A 151 -13.21 -0.62 5.25
C GLU A 151 -13.57 -0.18 6.68
N PRO A 152 -13.63 -1.13 7.62
CA PRO A 152 -13.84 -0.83 9.04
C PRO A 152 -12.55 -0.46 9.76
N GLU A 153 -12.53 0.71 10.40
CA GLU A 153 -11.40 1.24 11.16
C GLU A 153 -11.69 1.40 12.66
N SER A 154 -10.67 1.11 13.47
CA SER A 154 -10.77 1.12 14.95
C SER A 154 -10.39 2.47 15.58
N VAL A 155 -9.65 3.30 14.86
CA VAL A 155 -9.08 4.55 15.35
C VAL A 155 -9.43 5.72 14.43
N ALA A 156 -9.60 6.88 15.06
CA ALA A 156 -9.92 8.13 14.40
C ALA A 156 -8.74 8.68 13.61
N ALA A 157 -8.50 8.09 12.44
CA ALA A 157 -7.70 8.67 11.38
C ALA A 157 -8.19 8.27 9.96
N PRO A 158 -9.51 8.13 9.68
CA PRO A 158 -9.99 7.75 8.36
C PRO A 158 -9.74 8.89 7.35
N SER A 159 -8.54 8.90 6.78
CA SER A 159 -8.16 9.68 5.62
C SER A 159 -7.98 8.71 4.47
N LEU A 160 -8.62 9.01 3.32
CA LEU A 160 -8.46 8.18 2.12
C LEU A 160 -7.01 7.98 1.73
N LEU A 161 -6.13 8.96 1.94
CA LEU A 161 -4.72 8.84 1.57
C LEU A 161 -3.93 7.99 2.55
N CYS A 162 -4.18 8.13 3.86
CA CYS A 162 -3.39 7.49 4.90
C CYS A 162 -3.85 6.06 5.22
N MET A 163 -5.15 5.76 5.07
CA MET A 163 -5.74 4.49 5.49
C MET A 163 -6.29 3.71 4.30
N SER A 164 -7.12 4.34 3.46
CA SER A 164 -7.90 3.64 2.43
C SER A 164 -7.36 3.73 1.00
N CYS A 165 -6.13 4.21 0.81
CA CYS A 165 -5.57 4.36 -0.53
C CYS A 165 -5.41 2.99 -1.19
N HIS A 166 -5.12 1.98 -0.37
CA HIS A 166 -5.08 0.57 -0.77
C HIS A 166 -6.44 0.02 -1.20
N ASP A 167 -7.56 0.49 -0.63
CA ASP A 167 -8.92 0.05 -0.96
C ASP A 167 -9.39 0.64 -2.28
N ILE A 168 -9.13 1.93 -2.51
CA ILE A 168 -9.36 2.56 -3.82
C ILE A 168 -8.50 1.87 -4.89
N ASP A 169 -7.23 1.59 -4.59
CA ASP A 169 -6.38 0.81 -5.48
C ASP A 169 -6.91 -0.60 -5.74
N PHE A 170 -7.36 -1.30 -4.70
CA PHE A 170 -7.94 -2.64 -4.80
C PHE A 170 -9.18 -2.65 -5.71
N ILE A 171 -10.10 -1.70 -5.52
CA ILE A 171 -11.29 -1.52 -6.37
C ILE A 171 -10.88 -1.28 -7.83
N LEU A 172 -9.95 -0.36 -8.07
CA LEU A 172 -9.48 -0.05 -9.42
C LEU A 172 -8.72 -1.22 -10.04
N TRP A 173 -7.95 -1.95 -9.25
CA TRP A 173 -7.29 -3.17 -9.70
C TRP A 173 -8.32 -4.19 -10.15
N LEU A 174 -9.30 -4.50 -9.30
CA LEU A 174 -10.36 -5.47 -9.56
C LEU A 174 -11.16 -5.14 -10.83
N LEU A 175 -11.53 -3.87 -11.00
CA LEU A 175 -12.49 -3.45 -12.02
C LEU A 175 -11.87 -2.84 -13.29
N CYS A 176 -10.65 -2.29 -13.21
CA CYS A 176 -10.04 -1.52 -14.31
C CYS A 176 -8.80 -2.19 -14.90
N CYS A 177 -7.98 -2.87 -14.09
CA CYS A 177 -6.66 -3.34 -14.51
C CYS A 177 -6.78 -4.72 -15.20
N ARG A 178 -6.25 -4.82 -16.42
CA ARG A 178 -6.29 -6.03 -17.29
C ARG A 178 -4.96 -6.19 -18.05
N ILE A 179 -3.83 -6.03 -17.35
CA ILE A 179 -2.48 -6.09 -17.93
C ILE A 179 -2.25 -7.37 -18.73
N ASP A 180 -2.82 -8.48 -18.27
CA ASP A 180 -2.74 -9.80 -18.93
C ASP A 180 -3.28 -9.80 -20.37
N PHE A 181 -4.11 -8.82 -20.74
CA PHE A 181 -4.77 -8.70 -22.05
C PHE A 181 -4.17 -7.59 -22.93
N GLY A 182 -3.18 -6.82 -22.45
CA GLY A 182 -2.57 -5.73 -23.23
C GLY A 182 -3.52 -4.55 -23.52
N GLU A 183 -4.65 -4.48 -22.82
CA GLU A 183 -5.71 -3.50 -23.04
C GLU A 183 -5.56 -2.23 -22.19
N SER A 184 -6.15 -1.13 -22.65
CA SER A 184 -6.28 0.07 -21.85
C SER A 184 -7.28 -0.15 -20.71
N ALA A 185 -6.90 0.25 -19.49
CA ALA A 185 -7.77 0.20 -18.31
C ALA A 185 -9.10 0.97 -18.54
N HIS A 186 -10.22 0.33 -18.22
CA HIS A 186 -11.53 0.99 -18.19
C HIS A 186 -11.68 1.73 -16.86
N MET A 187 -11.33 3.02 -16.84
CA MET A 187 -11.35 3.87 -15.64
C MET A 187 -12.76 4.42 -15.35
N PRO A 188 -13.07 4.81 -14.09
CA PRO A 188 -14.31 5.51 -13.77
C PRO A 188 -14.53 6.75 -14.63
N SER A 189 -15.77 7.07 -14.94
CA SER A 189 -16.17 8.33 -15.55
C SER A 189 -16.37 9.43 -14.51
N LEU A 190 -17.04 9.13 -13.39
CA LEU A 190 -17.36 10.10 -12.34
C LEU A 190 -16.86 9.62 -10.97
N VAL A 191 -16.47 10.58 -10.14
CA VAL A 191 -16.20 10.40 -8.71
C VAL A 191 -16.91 11.45 -7.88
N SER A 192 -17.54 11.00 -6.79
CA SER A 192 -18.07 11.86 -5.74
C SER A 192 -17.64 11.34 -4.37
N SER A 193 -17.46 12.24 -3.40
CA SER A 193 -17.19 11.84 -2.03
C SER A 193 -17.87 12.78 -1.03
N ALA A 194 -18.31 12.21 0.08
CA ALA A 194 -18.87 12.92 1.22
C ALA A 194 -18.44 12.20 2.49
N GLY A 195 -18.23 12.94 3.57
CA GLY A 195 -17.93 12.35 4.87
C GLY A 195 -18.18 13.34 5.98
N ASN A 196 -18.33 12.82 7.20
CA ASN A 196 -18.77 13.59 8.35
C ASN A 196 -17.74 13.54 9.47
N GLN A 197 -17.64 14.64 10.23
CA GLN A 197 -16.93 14.70 11.49
C GLN A 197 -17.95 14.96 12.61
N SER A 198 -18.47 13.87 13.16
CA SER A 198 -19.56 13.83 14.15
C SER A 198 -19.09 13.71 15.59
N LEU A 199 -17.97 13.02 15.84
CA LEU A 199 -17.47 12.67 17.17
C LEU A 199 -16.36 13.60 17.63
N PHE A 200 -15.34 13.85 16.81
CA PHE A 200 -14.20 14.69 17.21
C PHE A 200 -14.42 16.18 17.02
N THR A 201 -15.53 16.70 17.55
CA THR A 201 -15.85 18.13 17.50
C THR A 201 -15.70 18.79 18.86
N LYS A 202 -15.38 20.09 18.89
CA LYS A 202 -15.26 20.89 20.14
C LYS A 202 -16.46 20.74 21.09
N HIS A 203 -17.64 20.43 20.56
CA HIS A 203 -18.90 20.29 21.29
C HIS A 203 -19.19 18.87 21.81
N ARG A 204 -18.54 17.84 21.27
CA ARG A 204 -18.78 16.42 21.63
C ARG A 204 -17.50 15.77 22.13
N LYS A 205 -17.03 16.21 23.30
CA LYS A 205 -15.83 15.64 23.94
C LYS A 205 -16.10 14.21 24.42
N LEU A 206 -15.39 13.22 23.88
CA LEU A 206 -15.27 11.92 24.52
C LEU A 206 -14.28 12.02 25.70
N ALA A 207 -14.67 11.51 26.86
CA ALA A 207 -13.87 11.57 28.08
C ALA A 207 -12.51 10.87 27.90
N LYS A 208 -11.46 11.46 28.49
CA LYS A 208 -10.04 11.06 28.49
C LYS A 208 -9.81 9.55 28.69
N LEU A 209 -9.86 8.74 27.63
CA LEU A 209 -9.74 7.28 27.75
C LEU A 209 -8.35 6.72 27.41
N TYR A 210 -7.44 7.54 26.89
CA TYR A 210 -6.23 7.03 26.22
C TYR A 210 -4.92 7.12 27.03
N VAL A 211 -4.72 8.12 27.89
CA VAL A 211 -3.38 8.36 28.46
C VAL A 211 -2.98 7.32 29.53
N GLU A 212 -3.88 6.92 30.42
CA GLU A 212 -3.52 6.03 31.55
C GLU A 212 -3.31 4.56 31.11
N LYS A 213 -4.01 4.09 30.06
CA LYS A 213 -3.83 2.73 29.53
C LYS A 213 -2.48 2.52 28.83
N LEU A 214 -1.94 3.56 28.19
CA LEU A 214 -0.69 3.51 27.42
C LEU A 214 0.55 3.42 28.32
N TYR A 215 0.49 3.91 29.56
CA TYR A 215 1.63 3.88 30.49
C TYR A 215 1.66 2.65 31.40
N GLY A 216 0.50 2.03 31.68
CA GLY A 216 0.39 0.89 32.61
C GLY A 216 0.84 -0.46 32.03
N LYS A 217 0.91 -0.59 30.71
CA LYS A 217 1.41 -1.78 30.01
C LYS A 217 2.66 -1.43 29.23
N ARG A 218 3.60 -2.37 29.12
CA ARG A 218 4.76 -2.29 28.22
C ARG A 218 4.34 -2.38 26.74
N GLU A 219 3.27 -1.72 26.31
CA GLU A 219 2.83 -1.77 24.93
C GLU A 219 3.56 -0.66 24.16
N ARG A 220 4.75 -1.01 23.65
CA ARG A 220 5.52 -0.21 22.67
C ARG A 220 5.05 -0.45 21.23
N ASP A 221 3.93 -1.15 21.10
CA ASP A 221 3.33 -1.53 19.84
C ASP A 221 2.48 -0.38 19.28
N TRP A 222 1.91 -0.63 18.10
CA TRP A 222 0.95 0.26 17.47
C TRP A 222 -0.15 0.70 18.46
N PRO A 223 -0.48 2.01 18.54
CA PRO A 223 -0.03 3.12 17.68
C PRO A 223 1.15 3.94 18.22
N ILE A 224 1.73 3.62 19.39
CA ILE A 224 2.69 4.50 20.09
C ILE A 224 3.98 4.72 19.30
N CYS A 225 4.53 3.66 18.72
CA CYS A 225 5.77 3.72 17.93
C CYS A 225 5.65 4.57 16.66
N PHE A 226 4.43 4.93 16.24
CA PHE A 226 4.18 5.76 15.06
C PHE A 226 4.28 7.26 15.36
N VAL A 227 3.74 7.71 16.51
CA VAL A 227 3.60 9.14 16.81
C VAL A 227 4.89 9.75 17.36
N VAL A 228 5.68 8.99 18.13
CA VAL A 228 7.01 9.43 18.58
C VAL A 228 8.05 8.35 18.24
N PRO A 229 8.52 8.28 16.98
CA PRO A 229 9.43 7.24 16.51
C PRO A 229 10.77 7.18 17.28
N VAL A 230 11.21 8.32 17.82
CA VAL A 230 12.46 8.49 18.58
C VAL A 230 12.29 8.24 20.08
N ILE A 231 11.12 7.81 20.55
CA ILE A 231 10.84 7.73 22.00
C ILE A 231 11.80 6.81 22.74
N GLU A 232 12.24 5.74 22.10
CA GLU A 232 13.21 4.81 22.68
C GLU A 232 14.59 5.47 22.83
N ASP A 233 15.04 6.21 21.81
CA ASP A 233 16.30 6.95 21.84
C ASP A 233 16.26 8.06 22.90
N ILE A 234 15.16 8.82 22.97
CA ILE A 234 14.95 9.87 23.99
C ILE A 234 14.96 9.26 25.40
N THR A 235 14.26 8.15 25.60
CA THR A 235 14.20 7.50 26.91
C THR A 235 15.57 6.95 27.32
N ALA A 236 16.32 6.39 26.37
CA ALA A 236 17.67 5.87 26.62
C ALA A 236 18.71 6.97 26.92
N THR A 237 18.58 8.14 26.29
CA THR A 237 19.54 9.24 26.41
C THR A 237 19.20 10.24 27.52
N SER A 238 17.92 10.57 27.67
CA SER A 238 17.41 11.64 28.55
C SER A 238 16.56 11.12 29.72
N GLY A 239 16.36 9.80 29.82
CA GLY A 239 15.64 9.15 30.91
C GLY A 239 14.12 9.07 30.74
N THR A 240 13.50 8.16 31.50
CA THR A 240 12.07 7.83 31.41
C THR A 240 11.16 9.02 31.69
N ASP A 241 11.51 9.92 32.62
CA ASP A 241 10.70 11.10 32.95
C ASP A 241 10.63 12.09 31.79
N HIS A 242 11.74 12.29 31.09
CA HIS A 242 11.78 13.15 29.92
C HIS A 242 11.04 12.52 28.74
N GLY A 243 11.20 11.20 28.52
CA GLY A 243 10.40 10.47 27.54
C GLY A 243 8.89 10.60 27.79
N ARG A 244 8.46 10.53 29.06
CA ARG A 244 7.05 10.75 29.45
C ARG A 244 6.59 12.17 29.16
N ALA A 245 7.41 13.18 29.43
CA ALA A 245 7.07 14.57 29.14
C ALA A 245 6.84 14.78 27.63
N VAL A 246 7.76 14.27 26.79
CA VAL A 246 7.63 14.33 25.32
C VAL A 246 6.38 13.59 24.85
N LEU A 247 6.11 12.38 25.35
CA LEU A 247 4.88 11.67 25.00
C LEU A 247 3.62 12.45 25.40
N THR A 248 3.63 13.17 26.52
CA THR A 248 2.49 13.96 26.99
C THR A 248 2.23 15.21 26.12
N GLU A 249 3.23 15.70 25.39
CA GLU A 249 3.04 16.79 24.42
C GLU A 249 2.24 16.35 23.19
N TRP A 250 2.44 15.10 22.74
CA TRP A 250 1.80 14.51 21.56
C TRP A 250 0.53 13.70 21.89
N TYR A 251 0.54 12.97 23.00
CA TYR A 251 -0.58 12.19 23.55
C TYR A 251 -1.14 12.87 24.80
N GLY A 252 -2.45 13.09 24.84
CA GLY A 252 -3.13 13.72 25.98
C GLY A 252 -3.80 15.06 25.66
N ARG A 253 -3.58 15.59 24.45
CA ARG A 253 -4.46 16.60 23.87
C ARG A 253 -5.77 15.94 23.45
N CYS A 254 -6.89 16.57 23.77
CA CYS A 254 -8.17 16.11 23.27
C CYS A 254 -8.23 16.38 21.76
N ALA A 255 -8.45 15.35 20.93
CA ALA A 255 -8.63 15.53 19.48
C ALA A 255 -9.76 16.54 19.17
N CYS A 256 -10.79 16.61 20.03
CA CYS A 256 -11.86 17.60 19.93
C CYS A 256 -11.42 19.04 20.21
N GLU A 257 -10.33 19.24 20.96
CA GLU A 257 -9.77 20.56 21.31
C GLU A 257 -8.60 20.96 20.40
N SER A 258 -8.23 20.07 19.48
CA SER A 258 -7.16 20.28 18.50
C SER A 258 -7.73 20.76 17.16
N ASP A 259 -6.86 21.01 16.19
CA ASP A 259 -7.14 21.31 14.79
C ASP A 259 -7.41 20.06 13.94
N ASN A 260 -7.80 18.95 14.58
CA ASN A 260 -8.11 17.69 13.92
C ASN A 260 -9.34 17.86 13.01
N ASP A 261 -9.15 17.69 11.71
CA ASP A 261 -10.19 17.78 10.68
C ASP A 261 -10.48 16.42 10.03
N VAL A 262 -9.90 15.34 10.57
CA VAL A 262 -10.13 13.99 10.08
C VAL A 262 -11.58 13.58 10.35
N LEU A 263 -12.20 12.97 9.34
CA LEU A 263 -13.58 12.52 9.37
C LEU A 263 -13.75 11.33 10.33
N ASP A 264 -14.99 10.96 10.64
CA ASP A 264 -15.31 9.68 11.29
C ASP A 264 -15.70 8.64 10.23
N ASP A 265 -16.36 9.11 9.18
CA ASP A 265 -16.80 8.32 8.05
C ASP A 265 -16.57 9.05 6.73
N GLN A 266 -16.40 8.27 5.66
CA GLN A 266 -16.34 8.81 4.32
C GLN A 266 -16.90 7.79 3.33
N ILE A 267 -17.80 8.27 2.48
CA ILE A 267 -18.31 7.53 1.34
C ILE A 267 -17.65 8.08 0.08
N VAL A 268 -17.21 7.17 -0.79
CA VAL A 268 -16.78 7.46 -2.15
C VAL A 268 -17.67 6.69 -3.11
N THR A 269 -18.22 7.37 -4.10
CA THR A 269 -18.98 6.75 -5.18
C THR A 269 -18.23 6.93 -6.49
N LEU A 270 -18.01 5.81 -7.19
CA LEU A 270 -17.38 5.77 -8.51
C LEU A 270 -18.38 5.18 -9.51
N THR A 271 -18.48 5.78 -10.70
CA THR A 271 -19.30 5.23 -11.79
C THR A 271 -18.48 5.08 -13.05
N TRP A 272 -18.78 4.03 -13.81
CA TRP A 272 -18.24 3.79 -15.14
C TRP A 272 -19.38 3.87 -16.13
N ASP A 273 -19.13 4.53 -17.26
CA ASP A 273 -20.03 4.44 -18.42
C ASP A 273 -19.80 3.12 -19.17
N ASP A 274 -20.64 2.85 -20.16
CA ASP A 274 -20.40 1.75 -21.07
C ASP A 274 -19.18 2.07 -21.97
N ASP A 275 -18.18 1.17 -21.96
CA ASP A 275 -17.01 1.27 -22.84
C ASP A 275 -17.02 0.12 -23.85
N SER A 276 -18.08 0.12 -24.67
CA SER A 276 -18.31 -0.80 -25.78
C SER A 276 -17.40 -0.50 -26.98
N ARG A 277 -16.09 -0.31 -26.73
CA ARG A 277 -15.04 -0.39 -27.76
C ARG A 277 -14.86 -1.83 -28.21
N ALA A 278 -15.90 -2.41 -28.79
CA ALA A 278 -15.79 -3.56 -29.67
C ALA A 278 -15.13 -3.08 -30.98
N VAL A 279 -13.83 -2.79 -30.93
CA VAL A 279 -13.03 -2.75 -32.15
C VAL A 279 -12.91 -4.22 -32.58
N SER A 280 -13.42 -4.55 -33.77
CA SER A 280 -13.34 -5.85 -34.43
C SER A 280 -14.17 -7.04 -33.91
N GLY A 281 -15.21 -6.84 -33.10
CA GLY A 281 -16.17 -7.93 -32.78
C GLY A 281 -15.69 -8.94 -31.74
N GLU A 282 -14.64 -8.62 -30.98
CA GLU A 282 -14.28 -9.31 -29.75
C GLU A 282 -15.05 -8.67 -28.58
N GLU A 283 -15.83 -9.47 -27.84
CA GLU A 283 -16.45 -9.04 -26.59
C GLU A 283 -15.37 -8.97 -25.50
N PHE A 284 -15.15 -7.77 -24.95
CA PHE A 284 -14.25 -7.57 -23.81
C PHE A 284 -15.05 -7.57 -22.50
N PRO A 285 -15.02 -8.66 -21.71
CA PRO A 285 -15.82 -8.76 -20.49
C PRO A 285 -15.33 -7.81 -19.40
N GLY A 286 -16.26 -7.29 -18.59
CA GLY A 286 -16.01 -6.36 -17.50
C GLY A 286 -16.01 -4.87 -17.89
N ARG A 287 -16.29 -4.55 -19.16
CA ARG A 287 -16.28 -3.17 -19.67
C ARG A 287 -17.64 -2.48 -19.68
N GLY A 288 -18.68 -3.14 -19.18
CA GLY A 288 -20.00 -2.51 -19.02
C GLY A 288 -20.04 -1.42 -17.96
N PRO A 289 -21.17 -0.67 -17.92
CA PRO A 289 -21.42 0.34 -16.90
C PRO A 289 -21.55 -0.31 -15.53
N LYS A 290 -21.03 0.36 -14.50
CA LYS A 290 -21.01 -0.15 -13.13
C LYS A 290 -20.90 0.97 -12.12
N THR A 291 -21.40 0.71 -10.92
CA THR A 291 -21.36 1.66 -9.79
C THR A 291 -20.68 1.04 -8.58
N VAL A 292 -19.77 1.77 -7.96
CA VAL A 292 -19.11 1.35 -6.73
C VAL A 292 -19.43 2.35 -5.63
N VAL A 293 -19.79 1.82 -4.46
CA VAL A 293 -19.85 2.56 -3.21
C VAL A 293 -18.77 1.99 -2.30
N PHE A 294 -17.77 2.82 -2.01
CA PHE A 294 -16.77 2.56 -0.98
C PHE A 294 -17.17 3.32 0.29
N TYR A 295 -17.21 2.63 1.41
CA TYR A 295 -17.51 3.19 2.71
C TYR A 295 -16.37 2.94 3.69
N MET A 296 -15.66 4.01 4.04
CA MET A 296 -14.71 4.00 5.15
C MET A 296 -15.47 4.36 6.43
N ALA A 297 -15.48 3.45 7.40
CA ALA A 297 -16.27 3.58 8.61
C ALA A 297 -15.40 3.40 9.86
N SER A 298 -15.36 4.41 10.73
CA SER A 298 -14.75 4.27 12.05
C SER A 298 -15.72 3.65 13.07
N PHE A 299 -15.18 3.15 14.17
CA PHE A 299 -15.93 2.68 15.36
C PHE A 299 -16.81 1.44 15.13
N THR A 300 -16.30 0.47 14.36
CA THR A 300 -16.99 -0.79 14.11
C THR A 300 -16.36 -1.95 14.89
N GLU A 301 -17.15 -2.96 15.26
CA GLU A 301 -16.66 -4.18 15.91
C GLU A 301 -15.81 -5.07 15.00
N ALA A 302 -16.02 -4.99 13.67
CA ALA A 302 -15.33 -5.77 12.65
C ALA A 302 -13.97 -5.16 12.27
N GLN A 303 -13.05 -5.06 13.23
CA GLN A 303 -11.78 -4.35 13.06
C GLN A 303 -10.89 -4.98 11.98
N SER A 304 -10.44 -4.17 11.01
CA SER A 304 -9.59 -4.60 9.89
C SER A 304 -10.16 -5.77 9.08
N LYS A 305 -11.47 -6.05 9.21
CA LYS A 305 -12.19 -7.06 8.45
C LYS A 305 -12.92 -6.39 7.29
N ARG A 306 -12.18 -6.13 6.22
CA ARG A 306 -12.76 -5.64 4.96
C ARG A 306 -13.87 -6.59 4.53
N GLN A 307 -14.97 -6.00 4.09
CA GLN A 307 -16.14 -6.74 3.65
C GLN A 307 -16.78 -6.07 2.44
N GLY A 308 -17.54 -6.83 1.68
CA GLY A 308 -18.25 -6.26 0.56
C GLY A 308 -19.22 -7.21 -0.12
N LYS A 309 -19.94 -6.62 -1.07
CA LYS A 309 -20.96 -7.26 -1.87
C LYS A 309 -20.76 -6.84 -3.32
N ILE A 310 -20.83 -7.80 -4.24
CA ILE A 310 -20.69 -7.56 -5.67
C ILE A 310 -21.87 -8.20 -6.38
N SER A 311 -22.73 -7.36 -6.96
CA SER A 311 -23.84 -7.82 -7.77
C SER A 311 -23.40 -7.93 -9.23
N GLY A 312 -23.68 -9.07 -9.84
CA GLY A 312 -23.47 -9.30 -11.26
C GLY A 312 -24.76 -9.62 -11.99
N THR A 313 -24.64 -9.83 -13.30
CA THR A 313 -25.79 -10.09 -14.20
C THR A 313 -26.65 -11.30 -13.85
N HIS A 314 -26.10 -12.35 -13.23
CA HIS A 314 -26.85 -13.59 -12.96
C HIS A 314 -26.61 -14.19 -11.56
N ARG A 315 -25.66 -13.64 -10.78
CA ARG A 315 -25.26 -14.09 -9.45
C ARG A 315 -24.70 -12.93 -8.63
N GLU A 316 -24.48 -13.17 -7.35
CA GLU A 316 -23.93 -12.22 -6.39
C GLU A 316 -22.77 -12.82 -5.61
N ILE A 317 -21.76 -12.01 -5.28
CA ILE A 317 -20.71 -12.36 -4.32
C ILE A 317 -20.91 -11.53 -3.05
N GLN A 318 -20.76 -12.19 -1.90
CA GLN A 318 -20.53 -11.53 -0.61
C GLN A 318 -19.18 -12.01 -0.08
N TYR A 319 -18.38 -11.13 0.50
CA TYR A 319 -17.08 -11.48 1.05
C TYR A 319 -16.79 -10.70 2.33
N ASP A 320 -16.00 -11.31 3.20
CA ASP A 320 -15.28 -10.63 4.27
C ASP A 320 -13.78 -10.94 4.15
N SER A 321 -12.99 -10.79 5.22
CA SER A 321 -11.56 -11.10 5.17
C SER A 321 -11.24 -12.58 5.35
N ASP A 322 -12.24 -13.40 5.66
CA ASP A 322 -12.13 -14.82 5.97
C ASP A 322 -12.71 -15.69 4.82
N GLU A 323 -13.83 -15.29 4.24
CA GLU A 323 -14.61 -16.10 3.29
C GLU A 323 -15.16 -15.31 2.09
N ILE A 324 -15.35 -16.02 0.98
CA ILE A 324 -16.06 -15.54 -0.21
C ILE A 324 -17.25 -16.47 -0.47
N ARG A 325 -18.44 -15.90 -0.64
CA ARG A 325 -19.70 -16.63 -0.87
C ARG A 325 -20.31 -16.20 -2.19
N VAL A 326 -20.58 -17.17 -3.08
CA VAL A 326 -21.23 -16.95 -4.39
C VAL A 326 -22.66 -17.46 -4.35
N TYR A 327 -23.63 -16.56 -4.54
CA TYR A 327 -25.07 -16.84 -4.51
C TYR A 327 -25.66 -16.84 -5.93
N THR A 328 -26.66 -17.68 -6.16
CA THR A 328 -27.48 -17.67 -7.37
C THR A 328 -28.85 -17.03 -7.10
N PHE A 329 -29.42 -16.30 -8.06
CA PHE A 329 -30.67 -15.56 -7.84
C PHE A 329 -31.88 -16.46 -7.54
N ASP A 330 -31.91 -17.67 -8.07
CA ASP A 330 -32.92 -18.68 -7.79
C ASP A 330 -32.83 -19.23 -6.35
N LYS A 331 -31.66 -19.15 -5.72
CA LYS A 331 -31.39 -19.68 -4.37
C LYS A 331 -31.06 -18.61 -3.34
N PHE A 332 -31.27 -17.33 -3.65
CA PHE A 332 -30.94 -16.22 -2.75
C PHE A 332 -31.61 -16.31 -1.37
N ARG A 333 -32.74 -17.03 -1.27
CA ARG A 333 -33.48 -17.24 -0.02
C ARG A 333 -32.97 -18.42 0.82
N ASP A 334 -31.98 -19.17 0.33
CA ASP A 334 -31.35 -20.29 1.05
C ASP A 334 -29.85 -20.01 1.23
N PRO A 335 -29.44 -19.47 2.40
CA PRO A 335 -28.03 -19.17 2.68
C PRO A 335 -27.09 -20.38 2.57
N GLU A 336 -27.60 -21.59 2.77
CA GLU A 336 -26.85 -22.85 2.66
C GLU A 336 -26.56 -23.23 1.20
N ALA A 337 -27.25 -22.60 0.24
CA ALA A 337 -27.05 -22.86 -1.17
C ALA A 337 -25.86 -22.11 -1.79
N ALA A 338 -25.21 -21.21 -1.05
CA ALA A 338 -24.06 -20.47 -1.52
C ALA A 338 -22.85 -21.38 -1.72
N LYS A 339 -22.09 -21.18 -2.81
CA LYS A 339 -20.77 -21.78 -2.91
C LYS A 339 -19.79 -20.96 -2.05
N VAL A 340 -19.29 -21.56 -0.99
CA VAL A 340 -18.35 -20.93 -0.04
C VAL A 340 -16.91 -21.27 -0.41
N PHE A 341 -16.05 -20.27 -0.35
CA PHE A 341 -14.61 -20.39 -0.50
C PHE A 341 -13.93 -19.82 0.74
N THR A 342 -12.99 -20.59 1.31
CA THR A 342 -12.18 -20.18 2.46
C THR A 342 -10.71 -20.19 2.06
N PRO A 343 -10.16 -19.05 1.60
CA PRO A 343 -8.78 -18.97 1.16
C PRO A 343 -7.80 -19.26 2.31
N PRO A 344 -6.59 -19.77 2.02
CA PRO A 344 -5.57 -19.93 3.04
C PRO A 344 -5.23 -18.58 3.67
N LYS A 345 -5.24 -18.50 5.00
CA LYS A 345 -4.72 -17.35 5.73
C LYS A 345 -3.20 -17.40 5.67
N ALA A 346 -2.61 -16.58 4.82
CA ALA A 346 -1.17 -16.36 4.86
C ALA A 346 -0.84 -15.50 6.09
N GLY A 347 0.06 -15.99 6.95
CA GLY A 347 0.57 -15.19 8.06
C GLY A 347 1.43 -14.03 7.53
N GLY A 348 1.49 -12.92 8.27
CA GLY A 348 2.25 -11.73 7.87
C GLY A 348 1.39 -10.48 7.79
N GLY A 349 1.94 -9.39 7.25
CA GLY A 349 1.20 -8.14 7.07
C GLY A 349 0.21 -8.23 5.90
N HIS A 350 -0.98 -7.64 6.10
CA HIS A 350 -2.06 -7.58 5.10
C HIS A 350 -2.51 -8.97 4.58
N ASP A 351 -2.71 -9.93 5.49
CA ASP A 351 -3.11 -11.31 5.17
C ASP A 351 -2.22 -12.00 4.11
N GLY A 352 -0.91 -11.73 4.19
CA GLY A 352 0.11 -12.23 3.27
C GLY A 352 0.40 -11.33 2.06
N GLY A 353 -0.33 -10.22 1.92
CA GLY A 353 -0.15 -9.27 0.83
C GLY A 353 1.25 -8.67 0.75
N ASP A 354 1.87 -8.34 1.90
CA ASP A 354 3.23 -7.80 1.92
C ASP A 354 4.26 -8.82 1.38
N GLY A 355 4.05 -10.11 1.66
CA GLY A 355 4.90 -11.21 1.19
C GLY A 355 4.76 -11.48 -0.30
N GLY A 356 3.52 -11.59 -0.78
CA GLY A 356 3.24 -11.76 -2.21
C GLY A 356 3.80 -10.60 -3.05
N LEU A 357 3.66 -9.36 -2.56
CA LEU A 357 4.22 -8.18 -3.20
C LEU A 357 5.76 -8.20 -3.23
N MET A 358 6.41 -8.49 -2.10
CA MET A 358 7.87 -8.60 -2.04
C MET A 358 8.40 -9.74 -2.91
N ASN A 359 7.69 -10.87 -2.98
CA ASN A 359 8.03 -11.97 -3.86
C ASN A 359 7.96 -11.55 -5.33
N GLY A 360 6.88 -10.89 -5.74
CA GLY A 360 6.71 -10.36 -7.10
C GLY A 360 7.82 -9.39 -7.48
N PHE A 361 8.14 -8.42 -6.61
CA PHE A 361 9.25 -7.50 -6.84
C PHE A 361 10.60 -8.21 -6.93
N SER A 362 10.89 -9.14 -6.01
CA SER A 362 12.16 -9.89 -5.99
C SER A 362 12.36 -10.71 -7.26
N GLN A 363 11.30 -11.37 -7.75
CA GLN A 363 11.33 -12.12 -9.00
C GLN A 363 11.49 -11.22 -10.22
N ALA A 364 10.85 -10.05 -10.22
CA ALA A 364 11.01 -9.07 -11.30
C ALA A 364 12.47 -8.62 -11.42
N VAL A 365 13.09 -8.26 -10.29
CA VAL A 365 14.49 -7.84 -10.24
C VAL A 365 15.42 -8.98 -10.65
N ASP A 366 15.22 -10.20 -10.13
CA ASP A 366 16.01 -11.38 -10.53
C ASP A 366 15.94 -11.62 -12.04
N ALA A 367 14.74 -11.52 -12.63
CA ALA A 367 14.55 -11.74 -14.06
C ALA A 367 15.30 -10.71 -14.90
N VAL A 368 15.33 -9.44 -14.48
CA VAL A 368 16.04 -8.38 -15.20
C VAL A 368 17.55 -8.54 -15.07
N ILE A 369 18.07 -8.73 -13.85
CA ILE A 369 19.52 -8.75 -13.62
C ILE A 369 20.19 -9.96 -14.26
N ASN A 370 19.46 -11.06 -14.42
CA ASN A 370 19.92 -12.26 -15.12
C ASN A 370 19.60 -12.25 -16.63
N GLY A 371 19.12 -11.14 -17.19
CA GLY A 371 18.85 -10.99 -18.62
C GLY A 371 17.71 -11.85 -19.16
N LYS A 372 16.80 -12.33 -18.29
CA LYS A 372 15.66 -13.18 -18.69
C LYS A 372 14.52 -12.34 -19.29
N LEU A 373 14.29 -11.15 -18.75
CA LEU A 373 13.23 -10.22 -19.16
C LEU A 373 13.74 -8.78 -19.15
N ASN A 374 13.12 -7.91 -19.94
CA ASN A 374 13.29 -6.47 -19.76
C ASN A 374 12.45 -5.98 -18.55
N VAL A 375 12.65 -4.72 -18.15
CA VAL A 375 11.98 -4.13 -16.97
C VAL A 375 10.47 -4.15 -17.09
N GLU A 376 9.93 -3.72 -18.24
CA GLU A 376 8.48 -3.63 -18.49
C GLU A 376 7.81 -5.02 -18.43
N GLN A 377 8.44 -6.02 -19.06
CA GLN A 377 7.98 -7.41 -19.04
C GLN A 377 8.06 -8.02 -17.64
N ALA A 378 9.14 -7.77 -16.90
CA ALA A 378 9.32 -8.27 -15.55
C ALA A 378 8.29 -7.66 -14.58
N GLN A 379 8.05 -6.36 -14.69
CA GLN A 379 7.04 -5.64 -13.92
C GLN A 379 5.63 -6.18 -14.20
N ALA A 380 5.25 -6.29 -15.48
CA ALA A 380 3.94 -6.82 -15.85
C ALA A 380 3.73 -8.25 -15.37
N LYS A 381 4.74 -9.12 -15.55
CA LYS A 381 4.64 -10.55 -15.24
C LYS A 381 4.68 -10.87 -13.76
N HIS A 382 5.60 -10.26 -13.01
CA HIS A 382 5.88 -10.67 -11.62
C HIS A 382 5.24 -9.73 -10.59
N VAL A 383 5.10 -8.44 -10.90
CA VAL A 383 4.42 -7.48 -10.03
C VAL A 383 2.93 -7.36 -10.40
N GLY A 384 2.56 -7.51 -11.67
CA GLY A 384 1.13 -7.43 -12.06
C GLY A 384 0.54 -6.03 -11.89
N CYS A 385 1.39 -5.00 -11.97
CA CYS A 385 1.00 -3.59 -11.92
C CYS A 385 1.99 -2.72 -12.71
N THR A 386 1.50 -1.90 -13.61
CA THR A 386 2.29 -0.84 -14.24
C THR A 386 2.42 0.38 -13.33
N LEU A 387 3.48 1.18 -13.52
CA LEU A 387 3.64 2.46 -12.82
C LEU A 387 2.42 3.38 -13.02
N LYS A 388 1.87 3.38 -14.25
CA LYS A 388 0.70 4.16 -14.60
C LYS A 388 -0.51 3.75 -13.76
N GLU A 389 -0.76 2.47 -13.55
CA GLU A 389 -1.88 2.00 -12.74
C GLU A 389 -1.72 2.37 -11.26
N ALA A 390 -0.52 2.18 -10.69
CA ALA A 390 -0.24 2.57 -9.31
C ALA A 390 -0.41 4.09 -9.08
N PHE A 391 -0.01 4.90 -10.08
CA PHE A 391 -0.21 6.34 -10.03
C PHE A 391 -1.70 6.72 -10.17
N MET A 392 -2.42 6.08 -11.09
CA MET A 392 -3.84 6.39 -11.33
C MET A 392 -4.72 6.07 -10.13
N SER A 393 -4.38 5.07 -9.31
CA SER A 393 -5.11 4.81 -8.06
C SER A 393 -4.91 5.91 -7.02
N HIS A 394 -3.68 6.40 -6.84
CA HIS A 394 -3.42 7.57 -5.97
C HIS A 394 -4.10 8.84 -6.49
N ALA A 395 -4.05 9.06 -7.79
CA ALA A 395 -4.74 10.19 -8.42
C ALA A 395 -6.26 10.15 -8.18
N MET A 396 -6.87 8.96 -8.14
CA MET A 396 -8.30 8.80 -7.80
C MET A 396 -8.59 9.20 -6.36
N VAL A 397 -7.71 8.89 -5.41
CA VAL A 397 -7.82 9.35 -4.01
C VAL A 397 -7.85 10.88 -3.94
N PHE A 398 -6.95 11.56 -4.64
CA PHE A 398 -6.96 13.02 -4.67
C PHE A 398 -8.21 13.61 -5.32
N ALA A 399 -8.73 12.99 -6.38
CA ALA A 399 -9.99 13.43 -6.99
C ALA A 399 -11.20 13.20 -6.06
N ALA A 400 -11.21 12.14 -5.27
CA ALA A 400 -12.22 11.92 -4.25
C ALA A 400 -12.15 13.01 -3.15
N GLU A 401 -10.95 13.37 -2.69
CA GLU A 401 -10.77 14.48 -1.74
C GLU A 401 -11.18 15.84 -2.33
N GLU A 402 -10.86 16.11 -3.60
CA GLU A 402 -11.30 17.31 -4.30
C GLU A 402 -12.84 17.37 -4.41
N ALA A 403 -13.48 16.23 -4.73
CA ALA A 403 -14.93 16.12 -4.78
C ALA A 403 -15.58 16.44 -3.43
N ARG A 404 -15.00 15.91 -2.34
CA ARG A 404 -15.46 16.14 -0.97
C ARG A 404 -15.35 17.60 -0.55
N LEU A 405 -14.14 18.18 -0.67
CA LEU A 405 -13.88 19.57 -0.26
C LEU A 405 -14.67 20.57 -1.11
N GLY A 406 -14.80 20.30 -2.41
CA GLY A 406 -15.56 21.14 -3.34
C GLY A 406 -17.06 20.90 -3.35
N ARG A 407 -17.57 19.89 -2.63
CA ARG A 407 -18.98 19.45 -2.65
C ARG A 407 -19.53 19.30 -4.07
N LYS A 408 -18.75 18.66 -4.93
CA LYS A 408 -19.03 18.52 -6.37
C LYS A 408 -18.78 17.09 -6.83
N ILE A 409 -19.36 16.75 -7.97
CA ILE A 409 -19.02 15.54 -8.71
C ILE A 409 -17.87 15.90 -9.66
N ILE A 410 -16.81 15.11 -9.66
CA ILE A 410 -15.68 15.27 -10.57
C ILE A 410 -15.87 14.33 -11.76
N ASP A 411 -15.87 14.91 -12.95
CA ASP A 411 -15.72 14.16 -14.19
C ASP A 411 -14.25 13.77 -14.36
N TRP A 412 -13.96 12.48 -14.15
CA TRP A 412 -12.62 11.93 -14.30
C TRP A 412 -12.14 11.99 -15.75
N MET A 413 -13.04 11.89 -16.73
CA MET A 413 -12.73 11.91 -18.16
C MET A 413 -12.31 13.28 -18.68
N ILE A 414 -12.94 14.35 -18.19
CA ILE A 414 -12.75 15.73 -18.66
C ILE A 414 -11.88 16.54 -17.69
N GLY A 415 -12.18 16.46 -16.38
CA GLY A 415 -11.51 17.16 -15.29
C GLY A 415 -10.27 16.43 -14.78
N GLY A 416 -10.16 15.12 -15.04
CA GLY A 416 -8.96 14.34 -14.74
C GLY A 416 -7.74 14.70 -15.56
N ARG A 417 -7.80 15.66 -16.50
CA ARG A 417 -6.67 16.00 -17.40
C ARG A 417 -5.42 16.47 -16.67
N SER A 418 -5.52 17.19 -15.55
CA SER A 418 -4.35 17.56 -14.73
C SER A 418 -3.68 16.34 -14.09
N TRP A 419 -4.50 15.39 -13.61
CA TRP A 419 -4.06 14.16 -12.98
C TRP A 419 -3.54 13.14 -14.01
N ARG A 420 -4.22 12.97 -15.16
CA ARG A 420 -3.90 12.05 -16.26
C ARG A 420 -2.68 12.45 -17.07
N ASN A 421 -2.45 13.75 -17.25
CA ASN A 421 -1.30 14.26 -17.99
C ASN A 421 -0.04 14.31 -17.15
N GLY A 422 -0.06 13.72 -15.93
CA GLY A 422 1.04 13.60 -14.99
C GLY A 422 2.33 14.10 -15.60
N SER A 423 2.63 15.38 -15.40
CA SER A 423 3.95 15.91 -15.70
C SER A 423 4.89 15.32 -14.66
N LEU A 424 5.10 14.00 -14.76
CA LEU A 424 6.35 13.37 -14.41
C LEU A 424 7.40 14.17 -15.17
N PRO A 425 8.39 14.76 -14.47
CA PRO A 425 9.55 15.32 -15.14
C PRO A 425 9.99 14.38 -16.25
N SER A 426 10.23 14.90 -17.45
CA SER A 426 10.68 14.12 -18.62
C SER A 426 11.94 13.28 -18.34
N GLU A 427 12.61 13.52 -17.22
CA GLU A 427 13.74 12.78 -16.66
C GLU A 427 13.38 11.43 -16.03
N LEU A 428 12.10 11.16 -15.73
CA LEU A 428 11.61 9.94 -15.07
C LEU A 428 11.03 8.90 -16.05
N GLY A 429 10.74 9.30 -17.29
CA GLY A 429 9.99 8.52 -18.28
C GLY A 429 10.77 7.43 -19.01
N GLY A 430 11.79 6.82 -18.39
CA GLY A 430 12.60 5.83 -19.09
C GLY A 430 13.13 4.65 -18.30
N ARG A 431 13.15 4.66 -16.95
CA ARG A 431 13.81 3.61 -16.16
C ARG A 431 13.26 3.54 -14.72
N PHE A 432 12.04 3.02 -14.56
CA PHE A 432 11.51 2.52 -13.29
C PHE A 432 11.17 1.05 -13.41
#